data_AF-A0A6B2UL50-F1
#
_entry.id   AF-A0A6B2UL50-F1
#
_cell.length_a   1.000
_cell.length_b   1.000
_cell.length_c   1.000
_cell.angle_alpha   90.00
_cell.angle_beta   90.00
_cell.angle_gamma   90.00
#
_symmetry.space_group_name_H-M   'P 1'
#
loop_
_entity.id
_entity.type
_entity.pdbx_description
1 polymer ?
#
loop_
_entity_poly.entity_id
_entity_poly.type
_entity_poly.pdbx_seq_one_letter_code
_entity_poly.pdbx_strand_id
1 'polypeptide(L)'
;MTRDVIALTAAPPDRATLLAGLFAGGPDLRLDTTAQSAVTQLCAPDGRPLVAIEASALVRVPAEVRRLLGVVPEGPVWWTEARASTAVPEAYALARSFAGRLVTVLGGTVWPPDALTTAVVPLRTDIAAVPVPDTGIPAVDVLTPRAMVVMQDRPVVPLSTWLADALRHAADSDRALQLVTPPASRLTLPLRTALRGLPHRWVVRDERRGLYDGLSGVRLRWRGGIFGPDLDARGAAQLAEPFRAPVAGAVRQLVLQVRTRHHPDAGLLLGGALEAVFRRLTGAAPQGWGTAEPAGNPWSRRQLTELARARAPRPTLLTV
;
A
#
# COMPACT_ATOMS: atom_id res chain seq x y z
N MET A 1 -10.30 9.77 -3.87
CA MET A 1 -9.27 8.71 -3.76
C MET A 1 -8.79 8.72 -2.32
N THR A 2 -8.43 7.54 -1.81
CA THR A 2 -7.89 7.37 -0.46
C THR A 2 -6.53 8.03 -0.38
N ARG A 3 -6.31 8.79 0.70
CA ARG A 3 -5.05 9.48 0.95
C ARG A 3 -4.44 8.93 2.22
N ASP A 4 -3.17 8.57 2.12
CA ASP A 4 -2.40 8.06 3.25
C ASP A 4 -1.56 9.21 3.84
N VAL A 5 -1.46 9.23 5.16
CA VAL A 5 -0.56 10.11 5.92
C VAL A 5 0.38 9.23 6.70
N ILE A 6 1.68 9.49 6.60
CA ILE A 6 2.71 8.67 7.24
C ILE A 6 3.47 9.53 8.23
N ALA A 7 3.52 9.10 9.48
CA ALA A 7 4.40 9.67 10.49
C ALA A 7 5.71 8.88 10.54
N LEU A 8 6.83 9.59 10.42
CA LEU A 8 8.18 9.07 10.58
C LEU A 8 8.74 9.59 11.90
N THR A 9 8.84 8.73 12.91
CA THR A 9 9.24 9.11 14.28
C THR A 9 10.57 8.45 14.69
N ALA A 10 11.28 9.08 15.64
CA ALA A 10 12.55 8.54 16.14
C ALA A 10 12.35 7.34 17.09
N ALA A 11 11.23 7.31 17.80
CA ALA A 11 10.85 6.28 18.76
C ALA A 11 9.54 5.58 18.33
N PRO A 12 9.31 4.32 18.74
CA PRO A 12 8.04 3.65 18.48
C PRO A 12 6.95 4.35 19.29
N PRO A 13 5.76 4.59 18.70
CA PRO A 13 4.65 5.09 19.48
C PRO A 13 4.15 3.99 20.42
N ASP A 14 4.02 4.33 21.70
CA ASP A 14 3.34 3.46 22.65
C ASP A 14 1.82 3.54 22.45
N ARG A 15 1.08 2.63 23.10
CA ARG A 15 -0.38 2.58 22.98
C ARG A 15 -1.02 3.90 23.42
N ALA A 16 -0.53 4.52 24.49
CA ALA A 16 -1.09 5.77 25.00
C ALA A 16 -0.96 6.91 23.99
N THR A 17 0.19 7.02 23.32
CA THR A 17 0.46 8.04 22.30
C THR A 17 -0.39 7.81 21.05
N LEU A 18 -0.55 6.55 20.61
CA LEU A 18 -1.46 6.22 19.51
C LEU A 18 -2.91 6.65 19.82
N LEU A 19 -3.40 6.28 21.01
CA LEU A 19 -4.74 6.62 21.47
C LEU A 19 -4.93 8.15 21.58
N ALA A 20 -3.97 8.86 22.18
CA ALA A 20 -4.02 10.31 22.33
C ALA A 20 -3.99 11.04 20.98
N GLY A 21 -3.22 10.52 20.00
CA GLY A 21 -3.24 11.02 18.64
C GLY A 21 -4.60 10.81 17.96
N LEU A 22 -5.24 9.67 18.21
CA LEU A 22 -6.52 9.27 17.60
C LEU A 22 -7.72 10.08 18.11
N PHE A 23 -7.66 10.61 19.33
CA PHE A 23 -8.67 11.55 19.85
C PHE A 23 -8.63 12.95 19.19
N ALA A 24 -7.91 13.11 18.08
CA ALA A 24 -7.92 14.31 17.25
C ALA A 24 -9.32 14.80 16.84
N GLY A 25 -10.32 13.93 16.73
CA GLY A 25 -11.68 14.33 16.36
C GLY A 25 -12.70 14.38 17.52
N GLY A 26 -12.22 14.39 18.77
CA GLY A 26 -13.07 14.51 19.95
C GLY A 26 -13.37 13.19 20.67
N PRO A 27 -14.04 13.26 21.84
CA PRO A 27 -14.23 12.11 22.74
C PRO A 27 -15.23 11.07 22.23
N ASP A 28 -16.12 11.44 21.30
CA ASP A 28 -17.20 10.56 20.83
C ASP A 28 -16.74 9.52 19.80
N LEU A 29 -15.47 9.60 19.38
CA LEU A 29 -14.88 8.67 18.43
C LEU A 29 -14.62 7.31 19.08
N ARG A 30 -14.95 6.25 18.34
CA ARG A 30 -14.76 4.88 18.78
C ARG A 30 -13.49 4.31 18.17
N LEU A 31 -12.83 3.45 18.94
CA LEU A 31 -11.71 2.68 18.47
C LEU A 31 -12.11 1.23 18.32
N ASP A 32 -11.90 0.70 17.13
CA ASP A 32 -11.98 -0.73 16.89
C ASP A 32 -10.57 -1.29 16.67
N THR A 33 -10.26 -2.34 17.41
CA THR A 33 -9.02 -3.11 17.26
C THR A 33 -9.44 -4.51 16.88
N THR A 34 -9.44 -4.81 15.58
CA THR A 34 -9.78 -6.15 15.12
C THR A 34 -8.62 -7.09 15.43
N ALA A 35 -8.84 -8.12 16.25
CA ALA A 35 -7.79 -9.02 16.74
C ALA A 35 -7.02 -9.79 15.64
N GLN A 36 -7.53 -9.79 14.41
CA GLN A 36 -6.98 -10.53 13.26
C GLN A 36 -6.10 -9.69 12.34
N SER A 37 -6.17 -8.35 12.43
CA SER A 37 -5.31 -7.47 11.65
C SER A 37 -4.52 -6.59 12.60
N ALA A 38 -3.22 -6.38 12.35
CA ALA A 38 -2.38 -5.52 13.19
C ALA A 38 -2.71 -4.04 12.96
N VAL A 39 -4.00 -3.70 13.08
CA VAL A 39 -4.63 -2.48 12.60
C VAL A 39 -5.52 -1.93 13.70
N THR A 40 -5.41 -0.63 13.91
CA THR A 40 -6.33 0.12 14.76
C THR A 40 -7.20 1.01 13.87
N GLN A 41 -8.52 0.94 14.01
CA GLN A 41 -9.45 1.77 13.26
C GLN A 41 -10.10 2.81 14.17
N LEU A 42 -10.11 4.04 13.70
CA LEU A 42 -10.93 5.12 14.22
C LEU A 42 -12.27 5.10 13.50
N CYS A 43 -13.35 5.01 14.26
CA CYS A 43 -14.71 4.92 13.74
C CYS A 43 -15.57 6.08 14.28
N ALA A 44 -16.53 6.51 13.46
CA ALA A 44 -17.59 7.39 13.90
C ALA A 44 -18.48 6.69 14.95
N PRO A 45 -19.32 7.43 15.72
CA PRO A 45 -20.19 6.84 16.73
C PRO A 45 -21.11 5.73 16.21
N ASP A 46 -21.51 5.83 14.94
CA ASP A 46 -22.35 4.87 14.21
C ASP A 46 -21.58 3.64 13.68
N GLY A 47 -20.28 3.52 13.99
CA GLY A 47 -19.43 2.39 13.62
C GLY A 47 -18.73 2.54 12.27
N ARG A 48 -19.00 3.61 11.50
CA ARG A 48 -18.35 3.80 10.20
C ARG A 48 -16.83 4.04 10.33
N PRO A 49 -15.97 3.36 9.55
CA PRO A 49 -14.54 3.57 9.61
C PRO A 49 -14.14 4.92 9.00
N LEU A 50 -13.31 5.67 9.73
CA LEU A 50 -12.80 6.99 9.36
C LEU A 50 -11.32 6.91 8.99
N VAL A 51 -10.49 6.34 9.87
CA VAL A 51 -9.04 6.21 9.68
C VAL A 51 -8.62 4.81 10.10
N ALA A 52 -7.82 4.14 9.28
CA ALA A 52 -7.16 2.89 9.65
C ALA A 52 -5.67 3.15 9.84
N ILE A 53 -5.10 2.64 10.93
CA ILE A 53 -3.69 2.80 11.29
C ILE A 53 -3.03 1.44 11.33
N GLU A 54 -1.90 1.31 10.66
CA GLU A 54 -1.09 0.11 10.71
C GLU A 54 -0.22 0.08 11.97
N ALA A 55 0.08 -1.13 12.45
CA ALA A 55 1.15 -1.32 13.40
C ALA A 55 2.45 -0.66 12.92
N SER A 56 3.03 0.17 13.78
CA SER A 56 4.26 0.90 13.46
C SER A 56 5.41 -0.06 13.21
N ALA A 57 6.10 0.13 12.08
CA ALA A 57 7.22 -0.70 11.67
C ALA A 57 8.54 0.08 11.70
N LEU A 58 9.60 -0.52 12.23
CA LEU A 58 10.93 0.09 12.18
C LEU A 58 11.58 -0.13 10.81
N VAL A 59 11.76 0.96 10.08
CA VAL A 59 12.46 0.97 8.79
C VAL A 59 13.92 1.31 9.02
N ARG A 60 14.80 0.31 8.93
CA ARG A 60 16.25 0.46 9.16
C ARG A 60 17.05 0.77 7.89
N VAL A 61 16.37 0.85 6.74
CA VAL A 61 16.98 1.11 5.43
C VAL A 61 16.52 2.49 4.94
N PRO A 62 17.26 3.58 5.20
CA PRO A 62 16.89 4.94 4.79
C PRO A 62 16.55 5.09 3.30
N ALA A 63 17.19 4.28 2.44
CA ALA A 63 16.92 4.27 1.01
C ALA A 63 15.47 3.91 0.67
N GLU A 64 14.79 3.11 1.49
CA GLU A 64 13.37 2.76 1.31
C GLU A 64 12.45 3.94 1.56
N VAL A 65 12.72 4.73 2.61
CA VAL A 65 11.97 5.96 2.91
C VAL A 65 12.10 6.95 1.76
N ARG A 66 13.34 7.15 1.26
CA ARG A 66 13.60 8.00 0.09
C ARG A 66 12.89 7.49 -1.17
N ARG A 67 12.93 6.18 -1.40
CA ARG A 67 12.32 5.56 -2.58
C ARG A 67 10.79 5.69 -2.59
N LEU A 68 10.14 5.51 -1.44
CA LEU A 68 8.67 5.49 -1.36
C LEU A 68 8.06 6.86 -1.09
N LEU A 69 8.75 7.73 -0.35
CA LEU A 69 8.22 9.03 0.11
C LEU A 69 8.97 10.24 -0.47
N GLY A 70 10.17 10.04 -1.02
CA GLY A 70 11.05 11.16 -1.41
C GLY A 70 11.72 11.86 -0.24
N VAL A 71 11.61 11.31 0.98
CA VAL A 71 12.18 11.88 2.21
C VAL A 71 13.51 11.18 2.54
N VAL A 72 14.52 11.96 2.95
CA VAL A 72 15.82 11.42 3.36
C VAL A 72 15.93 11.47 4.88
N PRO A 73 15.73 10.35 5.60
CA PRO A 73 15.88 10.36 7.05
C PRO A 73 17.36 10.29 7.44
N GLU A 74 17.70 10.85 8.62
CA GLU A 74 19.07 10.83 9.16
C GLU A 74 19.49 9.44 9.71
N GLY A 75 18.54 8.51 9.85
CA GLY A 75 18.77 7.16 10.36
C GLY A 75 17.55 6.25 10.24
N PRO A 76 17.53 5.12 10.96
CA PRO A 76 16.34 4.29 11.11
C PRO A 76 15.16 5.09 11.67
N VAL A 77 13.97 4.88 11.13
CA VAL A 77 12.74 5.57 11.55
C VAL A 77 11.61 4.60 11.80
N TRP A 78 10.77 4.91 12.77
CA TRP A 78 9.49 4.24 12.94
C TRP A 78 8.48 4.82 11.96
N TRP A 79 7.92 3.94 11.14
CA TRP A 79 6.93 4.24 10.13
C TRP A 79 5.54 3.89 10.66
N THR A 80 4.66 4.89 10.75
CA THR A 80 3.25 4.68 11.10
C THR A 80 2.38 5.22 9.98
N GLU A 81 1.64 4.33 9.30
CA GLU A 81 0.78 4.68 8.18
C GLU A 81 -0.68 4.81 8.63
N ALA A 82 -1.28 5.96 8.36
CA ALA A 82 -2.69 6.25 8.60
C ALA A 82 -3.41 6.43 7.26
N ARG A 83 -4.35 5.55 6.96
CA ARG A 83 -5.17 5.56 5.75
C ARG A 83 -6.52 6.21 6.05
N ALA A 84 -6.85 7.28 5.33
CA ALA A 84 -8.13 7.97 5.45
C ALA A 84 -9.20 7.34 4.55
N SER A 85 -10.36 7.03 5.12
CA SER A 85 -11.54 6.58 4.38
C SER A 85 -11.97 7.58 3.31
N THR A 86 -12.43 7.07 2.16
CA THR A 86 -13.04 7.91 1.12
C THR A 86 -14.52 8.20 1.34
N ALA A 87 -15.14 7.54 2.33
CA ALA A 87 -16.56 7.66 2.62
C ALA A 87 -16.92 8.94 3.39
N VAL A 88 -15.94 9.58 4.05
CA VAL A 88 -16.16 10.73 4.93
C VAL A 88 -15.20 11.87 4.57
N PRO A 89 -15.70 13.10 4.29
CA PRO A 89 -14.85 14.24 3.94
C PRO A 89 -13.77 14.57 4.98
N GLU A 90 -14.09 14.42 6.25
CA GLU A 90 -13.22 14.76 7.39
C GLU A 90 -12.11 13.72 7.63
N ALA A 91 -12.23 12.51 7.07
CA ALA A 91 -11.29 11.40 7.33
C ALA A 91 -9.83 11.76 7.07
N TYR A 92 -9.55 12.50 5.98
CA TYR A 92 -8.19 12.92 5.67
C TYR A 92 -7.67 13.95 6.67
N ALA A 93 -8.49 14.89 7.11
CA ALA A 93 -8.11 15.85 8.13
C ALA A 93 -7.82 15.15 9.48
N LEU A 94 -8.59 14.11 9.83
CA LEU A 94 -8.34 13.28 11.00
C LEU A 94 -7.00 12.54 10.91
N ALA A 95 -6.70 11.89 9.78
CA ALA A 95 -5.43 11.20 9.57
C ALA A 95 -4.23 12.16 9.68
N ARG A 96 -4.38 13.38 9.13
CA ARG A 96 -3.38 14.46 9.25
C ARG A 96 -3.15 14.89 10.69
N SER A 97 -4.23 15.14 11.44
CA SER A 97 -4.15 15.55 12.84
C SER A 97 -3.54 14.45 13.72
N PHE A 98 -3.92 13.19 13.49
CA PHE A 98 -3.32 12.03 14.15
C PHE A 98 -1.79 12.01 13.93
N ALA A 99 -1.34 12.05 12.68
CA ALA A 99 0.08 11.97 12.35
C ALA A 99 0.86 13.17 12.91
N GLY A 100 0.30 14.38 12.82
CA GLY A 100 0.94 15.57 13.37
C GLY A 100 1.04 15.56 14.90
N ARG A 101 0.04 15.04 15.61
CA ARG A 101 0.11 14.84 17.07
C ARG A 101 1.16 13.81 17.45
N LEU A 102 1.23 12.71 16.70
CA LEU A 102 2.24 11.66 16.92
C LEU A 102 3.66 12.23 16.79
N VAL A 103 3.90 13.00 15.74
CA VAL A 103 5.21 13.65 15.51
C VAL A 103 5.50 14.77 16.50
N THR A 104 4.47 15.45 17.00
CA THR A 104 4.64 16.49 18.05
C THR A 104 5.15 15.89 19.35
N VAL A 105 4.70 14.68 19.70
CA VAL A 105 5.10 13.98 20.93
C VAL A 105 6.45 13.27 20.75
N LEU A 106 6.65 12.58 19.62
CA LEU A 106 7.79 11.67 19.42
C LEU A 106 8.94 12.29 18.61
N GLY A 107 8.76 13.50 18.10
CA GLY A 107 9.64 14.11 17.11
C GLY A 107 9.57 13.42 15.74
N GLY A 108 10.15 14.06 14.73
CA GLY A 108 10.26 13.52 13.38
C GLY A 108 9.51 14.33 12.32
N THR A 109 9.01 13.67 11.27
CA THR A 109 8.31 14.33 10.16
C THR A 109 7.04 13.60 9.73
N VAL A 110 6.17 14.31 9.01
CA VAL A 110 4.95 13.76 8.40
C VAL A 110 5.08 13.82 6.88
N TRP A 111 4.58 12.78 6.22
CA TRP A 111 4.39 12.74 4.77
C TRP A 111 2.89 12.63 4.43
N PRO A 112 2.39 13.38 3.42
CA PRO A 112 3.11 14.39 2.66
C PRO A 112 3.49 15.61 3.53
N PRO A 113 4.50 16.43 3.15
CA PRO A 113 5.03 17.49 4.03
C PRO A 113 3.99 18.54 4.46
N ASP A 114 3.00 18.81 3.62
CA ASP A 114 1.89 19.72 3.89
C ASP A 114 0.81 19.12 4.80
N ALA A 115 0.92 17.84 5.15
CA ALA A 115 -0.03 17.16 6.02
C ALA A 115 0.08 17.57 7.50
N LEU A 116 1.20 18.16 7.93
CA LEU A 116 1.46 18.46 9.35
C LEU A 116 0.42 19.43 9.93
N THR A 117 -0.36 18.94 10.90
CA THR A 117 -1.31 19.73 11.69
C THR A 117 -1.65 19.00 12.98
N THR A 118 -2.05 19.72 14.02
CA THR A 118 -2.57 19.15 15.28
C THR A 118 -4.02 19.58 15.55
N ALA A 119 -4.66 20.24 14.57
CA ALA A 119 -6.00 20.79 14.69
C ALA A 119 -7.02 19.72 15.13
N VAL A 120 -7.95 20.11 16.01
CA VAL A 120 -9.10 19.25 16.32
C VAL A 120 -10.04 19.26 15.12
N VAL A 121 -10.48 18.09 14.68
CA VAL A 121 -11.33 17.95 13.48
C VAL A 121 -12.74 17.53 13.90
N PRO A 122 -13.71 18.47 13.94
CA PRO A 122 -15.07 18.12 14.30
C PRO A 122 -15.71 17.27 13.20
N LEU A 123 -16.38 16.18 13.58
CA LEU A 123 -17.19 15.41 12.66
C LEU A 123 -18.51 16.13 12.40
N ARG A 124 -18.82 16.37 11.13
CA ARG A 124 -20.14 16.84 10.72
C ARG A 124 -21.07 15.64 10.56
N THR A 125 -21.94 15.43 11.54
CA THR A 125 -22.91 14.31 11.57
C THR A 125 -24.17 14.58 10.74
N ASP A 126 -24.30 15.76 10.12
CA ASP A 126 -25.49 16.22 9.39
C ASP A 126 -25.53 15.78 7.92
N ILE A 127 -24.42 15.29 7.37
CA ILE A 127 -24.40 14.73 6.02
C ILE A 127 -24.81 13.26 6.09
N ALA A 128 -26.04 12.97 5.65
CA ALA A 128 -26.52 11.62 5.35
C ALA A 128 -25.70 11.03 4.19
N ALA A 129 -24.45 10.65 4.47
CA ALA A 129 -23.65 9.86 3.56
C ALA A 129 -24.32 8.50 3.42
N VAL A 130 -24.57 8.08 2.17
CA VAL A 130 -25.00 6.72 1.85
C VAL A 130 -24.08 5.75 2.63
N PRO A 131 -24.62 4.83 3.44
CA PRO A 131 -23.80 3.88 4.19
C PRO A 131 -22.92 3.13 3.20
N VAL A 132 -21.61 3.37 3.23
CA VAL A 132 -20.66 2.49 2.55
C VAL A 132 -20.62 1.22 3.39
N PRO A 133 -20.90 0.04 2.82
CA PRO A 133 -20.81 -1.20 3.55
C PRO A 133 -19.42 -1.31 4.16
N ASP A 134 -19.33 -1.63 5.44
CA ASP A 134 -18.06 -2.04 6.02
C ASP A 134 -17.56 -3.23 5.21
N THR A 135 -16.40 -3.07 4.59
CA THR A 135 -15.79 -4.13 3.78
C THR A 135 -15.18 -5.19 4.67
N GLY A 136 -15.02 -4.93 5.98
CA GLY A 136 -14.32 -5.77 6.94
C GLY A 136 -12.82 -5.90 6.66
N ILE A 137 -12.33 -5.25 5.60
CA ILE A 137 -10.94 -5.32 5.14
C ILE A 137 -10.46 -3.88 5.04
N PRO A 138 -9.66 -3.39 6.03
CA PRO A 138 -9.31 -1.97 6.14
C PRO A 138 -8.72 -1.33 4.88
N ALA A 139 -8.07 -2.14 4.04
CA ALA A 139 -7.44 -1.68 2.81
C ALA A 139 -8.43 -1.43 1.66
N VAL A 140 -9.65 -1.99 1.71
CA VAL A 140 -10.60 -2.07 0.61
C VAL A 140 -11.67 -1.00 0.73
N ASP A 141 -11.78 -0.16 -0.30
CA ASP A 141 -12.75 0.94 -0.39
C ASP A 141 -14.11 0.48 -0.94
N VAL A 142 -14.11 -0.49 -1.88
CA VAL A 142 -15.34 -1.07 -2.43
C VAL A 142 -15.21 -2.57 -2.51
N LEU A 143 -16.16 -3.26 -1.89
CA LEU A 143 -16.28 -4.72 -1.96
C LEU A 143 -17.50 -5.09 -2.78
N THR A 144 -17.32 -5.96 -3.78
CA THR A 144 -18.41 -6.50 -4.60
C THR A 144 -18.32 -8.03 -4.64
N PRO A 145 -19.34 -8.72 -5.14
CA PRO A 145 -19.27 -10.16 -5.41
C PRO A 145 -18.13 -10.59 -6.35
N ARG A 146 -17.46 -9.68 -7.05
CA ARG A 146 -16.43 -10.00 -8.05
C ARG A 146 -15.09 -9.31 -7.83
N ALA A 147 -15.05 -8.23 -7.04
CA ALA A 147 -13.86 -7.42 -6.90
C ALA A 147 -13.73 -6.79 -5.51
N MET A 148 -12.47 -6.62 -5.11
CA MET A 148 -12.02 -5.73 -4.05
C MET A 148 -11.35 -4.54 -4.73
N VAL A 149 -11.91 -3.34 -4.57
CA VAL A 149 -11.34 -2.11 -5.13
C VAL A 149 -10.62 -1.36 -4.03
N VAL A 150 -9.35 -1.03 -4.30
CA VAL A 150 -8.51 -0.22 -3.41
C VAL A 150 -8.16 1.06 -4.17
N MET A 151 -8.40 2.22 -3.58
CA MET A 151 -8.03 3.51 -4.14
C MET A 151 -6.77 4.02 -3.46
N GLN A 152 -5.86 4.62 -4.23
CA GLN A 152 -4.59 5.13 -3.72
C GLN A 152 -4.19 6.42 -4.44
N ASP A 153 -4.03 7.50 -3.68
CA ASP A 153 -3.56 8.80 -4.15
C ASP A 153 -2.18 9.10 -3.57
N ARG A 154 -1.15 8.47 -4.16
CA ARG A 154 0.25 8.72 -3.83
C ARG A 154 1.15 8.61 -5.06
N PRO A 155 2.27 9.38 -5.12
CA PRO A 155 3.17 9.35 -6.28
C PRO A 155 3.80 7.97 -6.54
N VAL A 156 4.14 7.23 -5.49
CA VAL A 156 4.67 5.86 -5.56
C VAL A 156 3.81 4.97 -4.68
N VAL A 157 3.13 3.99 -5.28
CA VAL A 157 2.30 3.02 -4.57
C VAL A 157 3.11 1.73 -4.35
N PRO A 158 3.47 1.41 -3.09
CA PRO A 158 4.19 0.19 -2.76
C PRO A 158 3.27 -1.03 -2.68
N LEU A 159 3.83 -2.23 -2.73
CA LEU A 159 3.17 -3.43 -2.22
C LEU A 159 3.21 -3.37 -0.69
N SER A 160 2.42 -2.47 -0.10
CA SER A 160 2.29 -2.38 1.34
C SER A 160 1.66 -3.65 1.90
N THR A 161 1.83 -3.87 3.19
CA THR A 161 1.16 -4.92 3.98
C THR A 161 -0.35 -4.92 3.74
N TRP A 162 -1.00 -3.76 3.74
CA TRP A 162 -2.42 -3.58 3.41
C TRP A 162 -2.80 -4.18 2.05
N LEU A 163 -1.99 -3.90 1.02
CA LEU A 163 -2.23 -4.39 -0.33
C LEU A 163 -1.87 -5.88 -0.46
N ALA A 164 -0.83 -6.34 0.23
CA ALA A 164 -0.48 -7.76 0.29
C ALA A 164 -1.59 -8.59 0.97
N ASP A 165 -2.20 -8.05 2.02
CA ASP A 165 -3.32 -8.69 2.70
C ASP A 165 -4.60 -8.60 1.88
N ALA A 166 -4.87 -7.48 1.19
CA ALA A 166 -5.99 -7.40 0.26
C ALA A 166 -5.85 -8.39 -0.90
N LEU A 167 -4.64 -8.59 -1.45
CA LEU A 167 -4.35 -9.63 -2.45
C LEU A 167 -4.65 -11.04 -1.93
N ARG A 168 -4.26 -11.32 -0.68
CA ARG A 168 -4.52 -12.60 -0.02
C ARG A 168 -6.02 -12.85 0.12
N HIS A 169 -6.76 -11.89 0.68
CA HIS A 169 -8.21 -12.00 0.82
C HIS A 169 -8.93 -12.11 -0.53
N ALA A 170 -8.44 -11.41 -1.55
CA ALA A 170 -8.97 -11.53 -2.90
C ALA A 170 -8.79 -12.95 -3.45
N ALA A 171 -7.63 -13.57 -3.25
CA ALA A 171 -7.38 -14.96 -3.63
C ALA A 171 -8.27 -15.94 -2.84
N ASP A 172 -8.39 -15.77 -1.52
CA ASP A 172 -9.17 -16.65 -0.65
C ASP A 172 -10.68 -16.58 -0.92
N SER A 173 -11.16 -15.45 -1.48
CA SER A 173 -12.58 -15.22 -1.80
C SER A 173 -12.91 -15.25 -3.29
N ASP A 174 -11.97 -15.69 -4.14
CA ASP A 174 -12.10 -15.73 -5.61
C ASP A 174 -12.55 -14.38 -6.23
N ARG A 175 -11.97 -13.28 -5.72
CA ARG A 175 -12.23 -11.91 -6.19
C ARG A 175 -11.03 -11.32 -6.92
N ALA A 176 -11.31 -10.35 -7.77
CA ALA A 176 -10.29 -9.49 -8.36
C ALA A 176 -9.85 -8.39 -7.40
N LEU A 177 -8.56 -8.23 -7.11
CA LEU A 177 -8.06 -6.96 -6.58
C LEU A 177 -7.88 -5.93 -7.71
N GLN A 178 -8.54 -4.78 -7.58
CA GLN A 178 -8.47 -3.67 -8.55
C GLN A 178 -7.98 -2.39 -7.86
N LEU A 179 -6.73 -2.02 -8.15
CA LEU A 179 -6.10 -0.82 -7.61
C LEU A 179 -6.43 0.39 -8.48
N VAL A 180 -7.07 1.41 -7.93
CA VAL A 180 -7.42 2.65 -8.61
C VAL A 180 -6.47 3.77 -8.20
N THR A 181 -5.81 4.41 -9.17
CA THR A 181 -4.89 5.53 -8.91
C THR A 181 -5.14 6.71 -9.86
N PRO A 182 -4.70 7.94 -9.52
CA PRO A 182 -4.55 9.00 -10.50
C PRO A 182 -3.42 8.69 -11.51
N PRO A 183 -3.37 9.39 -12.66
CA PRO A 183 -2.36 9.16 -13.70
C PRO A 183 -0.92 9.50 -13.28
N ALA A 184 -0.74 10.31 -12.24
CA ALA A 184 0.59 10.68 -11.72
C ALA A 184 1.23 9.57 -10.87
N SER A 185 0.46 8.57 -10.43
CA SER A 185 0.96 7.49 -9.59
C SER A 185 1.80 6.49 -10.38
N ARG A 186 2.85 5.97 -9.73
CA ARG A 186 3.69 4.88 -10.23
C ARG A 186 3.62 3.71 -9.25
N LEU A 187 3.63 2.49 -9.78
CA LEU A 187 3.70 1.29 -8.96
C LEU A 187 5.16 0.88 -8.77
N THR A 188 5.49 0.39 -7.58
CA THR A 188 6.74 -0.34 -7.37
C THR A 188 6.73 -1.65 -8.15
N LEU A 189 7.91 -2.21 -8.41
CA LEU A 189 8.01 -3.48 -9.15
C LEU A 189 7.28 -4.65 -8.44
N PRO A 190 7.36 -4.81 -7.10
CA PRO A 190 6.60 -5.85 -6.41
C PRO A 190 5.08 -5.73 -6.63
N LEU A 191 4.51 -4.54 -6.44
CA LEU A 191 3.08 -4.33 -6.63
C LEU A 191 2.67 -4.51 -8.10
N ARG A 192 3.45 -3.93 -9.02
CA ARG A 192 3.24 -4.13 -10.45
C ARG A 192 3.20 -5.62 -10.80
N THR A 193 4.11 -6.41 -10.25
CA THR A 193 4.21 -7.85 -10.51
C THR A 193 3.03 -8.60 -9.90
N ALA A 194 2.62 -8.24 -8.68
CA ALA A 194 1.46 -8.86 -8.03
C ALA A 194 0.14 -8.58 -8.77
N LEU A 195 0.03 -7.42 -9.43
CA LEU A 195 -1.11 -7.06 -10.27
C LEU A 195 -0.99 -7.58 -11.71
N ARG A 196 0.10 -8.28 -12.09
CA ARG A 196 0.19 -8.90 -13.41
C ARG A 196 -0.72 -10.12 -13.46
N GLY A 197 -1.75 -10.04 -14.30
CA GLY A 197 -2.61 -11.17 -14.63
C GLY A 197 -4.07 -10.91 -14.30
N LEU A 198 -4.97 -11.58 -15.03
CA LEU A 198 -6.40 -11.54 -14.72
C LEU A 198 -6.68 -12.38 -13.46
N PRO A 199 -7.65 -11.97 -12.62
CA PRO A 199 -8.55 -10.84 -12.82
C PRO A 199 -8.07 -9.52 -12.17
N HIS A 200 -6.86 -9.49 -11.61
CA HIS A 200 -6.28 -8.30 -10.97
C HIS A 200 -6.05 -7.16 -11.96
N ARG A 201 -6.10 -5.92 -11.48
CA ARG A 201 -5.98 -4.76 -12.37
C ARG A 201 -5.38 -3.53 -11.69
N TRP A 202 -4.57 -2.79 -12.44
CA TRP A 202 -4.24 -1.40 -12.14
C TRP A 202 -5.13 -0.48 -12.99
N VAL A 203 -6.10 0.16 -12.37
CA VAL A 203 -7.05 1.09 -12.97
C VAL A 203 -6.54 2.51 -12.77
N VAL A 204 -6.14 3.16 -13.86
CA VAL A 204 -5.83 4.59 -13.83
C VAL A 204 -7.11 5.36 -14.10
N ARG A 205 -7.47 6.25 -13.17
CA ARG A 205 -8.58 7.21 -13.32
C ARG A 205 -8.02 8.56 -13.71
N ASP A 206 -8.24 8.93 -14.96
CA ASP A 206 -7.87 10.22 -15.53
C ASP A 206 -9.14 11.00 -15.86
N GLU A 207 -9.29 12.22 -15.33
CA GLU A 207 -10.49 13.04 -15.55
C GLU A 207 -10.67 13.43 -17.02
N ARG A 208 -9.58 13.54 -17.78
CA ARG A 208 -9.60 13.94 -19.20
C ARG A 208 -9.68 12.73 -20.12
N ARG A 209 -9.10 11.59 -19.72
CA ARG A 209 -8.92 10.40 -20.58
C ARG A 209 -9.79 9.21 -20.18
N GLY A 210 -10.52 9.33 -19.07
CA GLY A 210 -11.37 8.28 -18.52
C GLY A 210 -10.58 7.22 -17.77
N LEU A 211 -11.15 6.01 -17.73
CA LEU A 211 -10.57 4.87 -17.02
C LEU A 211 -9.79 3.99 -17.98
N TYR A 212 -8.58 3.59 -17.61
CA TYR A 212 -7.78 2.65 -18.40
C TYR A 212 -6.88 1.80 -17.51
N ASP A 213 -6.41 0.69 -18.06
CA ASP A 213 -5.48 -0.21 -17.40
C ASP A 213 -4.06 0.35 -17.50
N GLY A 214 -3.41 0.60 -16.37
CA GLY A 214 -2.07 1.21 -16.36
C GLY A 214 -0.95 0.29 -16.84
N LEU A 215 -1.18 -1.02 -16.98
CA LEU A 215 -0.19 -1.97 -17.49
C LEU A 215 -0.31 -2.19 -19.00
N SER A 216 -1.54 -2.21 -19.52
CA SER A 216 -1.85 -2.55 -20.91
C SER A 216 -2.36 -1.38 -21.75
N GLY A 217 -2.83 -0.31 -21.13
CA GLY A 217 -3.46 0.84 -21.81
C GLY A 217 -4.90 0.61 -22.23
N VAL A 218 -5.47 -0.56 -21.98
CA VAL A 218 -6.85 -0.90 -22.37
C VAL A 218 -7.83 -0.01 -21.60
N ARG A 219 -8.75 0.67 -22.30
CA ARG A 219 -9.84 1.44 -21.71
C ARG A 219 -10.75 0.52 -20.92
N LEU A 220 -11.23 1.03 -19.79
CA LEU A 220 -12.03 0.27 -18.84
C LEU A 220 -13.39 0.92 -18.63
N ARG A 221 -14.34 0.08 -18.26
CA ARG A 221 -15.66 0.50 -17.77
C ARG A 221 -16.02 -0.30 -16.53
N TRP A 222 -16.70 0.35 -15.60
CA TRP A 222 -17.32 -0.33 -14.48
C TRP A 222 -18.63 -0.98 -14.93
N ARG A 223 -18.74 -2.30 -14.80
CA ARG A 223 -19.99 -3.02 -15.10
C ARG A 223 -20.08 -4.28 -14.25
N GLY A 224 -21.23 -4.49 -13.60
CA GLY A 224 -21.46 -5.70 -12.81
C GLY A 224 -20.48 -5.87 -11.63
N GLY A 225 -20.09 -4.76 -11.00
CA GLY A 225 -19.25 -4.78 -9.79
C GLY A 225 -17.76 -4.96 -10.05
N ILE A 226 -17.27 -4.78 -11.29
CA ILE A 226 -15.86 -4.94 -11.65
C ILE A 226 -15.48 -3.99 -12.79
N PHE A 227 -14.23 -3.51 -12.79
CA PHE A 227 -13.64 -2.83 -13.95
C PHE A 227 -13.22 -3.87 -14.99
N GLY A 228 -13.86 -3.85 -16.15
CA GLY A 228 -13.58 -4.70 -17.30
C GLY A 228 -13.21 -3.89 -18.55
N PRO A 229 -12.67 -4.54 -19.59
CA PRO A 229 -12.35 -3.87 -20.84
C PRO A 229 -13.59 -3.23 -21.47
N ASP A 230 -13.42 -2.01 -21.97
CA ASP A 230 -14.42 -1.33 -22.78
C ASP A 230 -14.27 -1.78 -24.24
N LEU A 231 -15.02 -2.84 -24.56
CA LEU A 231 -15.03 -3.44 -25.88
C LEU A 231 -15.91 -2.62 -26.83
N ASP A 232 -15.42 -2.41 -28.05
CA ASP A 232 -16.19 -1.80 -29.13
C ASP A 232 -17.29 -2.75 -29.69
N ALA A 233 -18.04 -2.29 -30.69
CA ALA A 233 -19.11 -3.07 -31.33
C ALA A 233 -18.63 -4.39 -31.98
N ARG A 234 -17.32 -4.52 -32.24
CA ARG A 234 -16.67 -5.72 -32.81
C ARG A 234 -16.06 -6.61 -31.72
N GLY A 235 -16.20 -6.24 -30.45
CA GLY A 235 -15.61 -6.97 -29.33
C GLY A 235 -14.13 -6.67 -29.10
N ALA A 236 -13.54 -5.66 -29.75
CA ALA A 236 -12.14 -5.33 -29.60
C ALA A 236 -11.90 -4.35 -28.45
N ALA A 237 -10.82 -4.56 -27.69
CA ALA A 237 -10.41 -3.67 -26.62
C ALA A 237 -9.83 -2.36 -27.18
N GLN A 238 -10.31 -1.23 -26.69
CA GLN A 238 -9.82 0.09 -27.10
C GLN A 238 -8.62 0.51 -26.26
N LEU A 239 -7.60 1.12 -26.86
CA LEU A 239 -6.47 1.70 -26.14
C LEU A 239 -6.71 3.17 -25.78
N ALA A 240 -6.33 3.54 -24.57
CA ALA A 240 -6.23 4.92 -24.12
C ALA A 240 -5.16 5.66 -24.93
N GLU A 241 -5.38 6.96 -25.16
CA GLU A 241 -4.51 7.82 -25.96
C GLU A 241 -3.00 7.69 -25.64
N PRO A 242 -2.54 7.72 -24.37
CA PRO A 242 -1.11 7.60 -24.06
C PRO A 242 -0.47 6.24 -24.43
N PHE A 243 -1.26 5.22 -24.77
CA PHE A 243 -0.78 3.90 -25.16
C PHE A 243 -0.91 3.63 -26.67
N ARG A 244 -1.39 4.60 -27.45
CA ARG A 244 -1.54 4.45 -28.91
C ARG A 244 -0.23 4.59 -29.67
N ALA A 245 0.74 5.29 -29.09
CA ALA A 245 2.06 5.51 -29.68
C ALA A 245 3.15 5.20 -28.65
N PRO A 246 4.33 4.72 -29.10
CA PRO A 246 5.49 4.60 -28.23
C PRO A 246 5.87 5.96 -27.64
N VAL A 247 6.19 5.98 -26.34
CA VAL A 247 6.67 7.20 -25.67
C VAL A 247 8.09 7.51 -26.17
N ALA A 248 8.27 8.69 -26.78
CA ALA A 248 9.59 9.17 -27.18
C ALA A 248 10.50 9.31 -25.95
N GLY A 249 11.75 8.84 -26.05
CA GLY A 249 12.70 8.83 -24.91
C GLY A 249 12.49 7.68 -23.93
N ALA A 250 11.83 6.58 -24.35
CA ALA A 250 11.64 5.39 -23.52
C ALA A 250 12.98 4.88 -22.95
N VAL A 251 13.02 4.72 -21.63
CA VAL A 251 14.17 4.18 -20.90
C VAL A 251 14.28 2.69 -21.20
N ARG A 252 15.50 2.20 -21.44
CA ARG A 252 15.75 0.75 -21.55
C ARG A 252 15.59 0.12 -20.17
N GLN A 253 14.67 -0.83 -20.05
CA GLN A 253 14.48 -1.61 -18.82
C GLN A 253 15.12 -3.00 -18.98
N LEU A 254 15.92 -3.41 -18.00
CA LEU A 254 16.39 -4.79 -17.86
C LEU A 254 15.53 -5.50 -16.82
N VAL A 255 14.91 -6.63 -17.20
CA VAL A 255 14.19 -7.51 -16.28
C VAL A 255 14.90 -8.86 -16.28
N LEU A 256 15.28 -9.33 -15.09
CA LEU A 256 15.94 -10.60 -14.91
C LEU A 256 15.07 -11.51 -14.05
N GLN A 257 14.86 -12.74 -14.53
CA GLN A 257 14.23 -13.79 -13.76
C GLN A 257 15.24 -14.91 -13.56
N VAL A 258 15.57 -15.19 -12.30
CA VAL A 258 16.53 -16.23 -11.92
C VAL A 258 15.82 -17.25 -11.05
N ARG A 259 15.97 -18.53 -11.37
CA ARG A 259 15.44 -19.63 -10.58
C ARG A 259 16.57 -20.53 -10.12
N THR A 260 16.74 -20.64 -8.82
CA THR A 260 17.63 -21.64 -8.22
C THR A 260 16.81 -22.78 -7.62
N ARG A 261 17.38 -23.99 -7.66
CA ARG A 261 16.85 -25.16 -6.96
C ARG A 261 17.88 -25.58 -5.92
N HIS A 262 17.41 -25.94 -4.73
CA HIS A 262 18.26 -26.32 -3.61
C HIS A 262 17.79 -27.65 -3.05
N HIS A 263 18.74 -28.50 -2.63
CA HIS A 263 18.40 -29.65 -1.80
C HIS A 263 18.03 -29.16 -0.38
N PRO A 264 17.01 -29.76 0.25
CA PRO A 264 16.58 -29.38 1.60
C PRO A 264 17.58 -29.90 2.64
N ASP A 265 18.70 -29.18 2.78
CA ASP A 265 19.77 -29.48 3.72
C ASP A 265 19.70 -28.60 4.98
N ALA A 266 20.16 -29.12 6.12
CA ALA A 266 20.16 -28.40 7.40
C ALA A 266 21.05 -27.13 7.37
N GLY A 267 22.12 -27.14 6.57
CA GLY A 267 23.00 -26.01 6.32
C GLY A 267 22.56 -25.10 5.16
N LEU A 268 21.41 -25.37 4.51
CA LEU A 268 20.92 -24.55 3.39
C LEU A 268 20.76 -23.07 3.81
N LEU A 269 21.44 -22.18 3.11
CA LEU A 269 21.34 -20.73 3.28
C LEU A 269 20.93 -20.06 1.95
N LEU A 270 19.68 -19.60 1.89
CA LEU A 270 19.09 -18.95 0.71
C LEU A 270 19.69 -17.55 0.47
N GLY A 271 19.38 -16.97 -0.69
CA GLY A 271 19.76 -15.60 -1.06
C GLY A 271 21.14 -15.43 -1.72
N GLY A 272 21.97 -16.47 -1.78
CA GLY A 272 23.31 -16.36 -2.39
C GLY A 272 23.28 -15.98 -3.88
N ALA A 273 22.37 -16.55 -4.66
CA ALA A 273 22.20 -16.16 -6.06
C ALA A 273 21.70 -14.71 -6.21
N LEU A 274 20.85 -14.25 -5.28
CA LEU A 274 20.39 -12.86 -5.29
C LEU A 274 21.53 -11.89 -4.99
N GLU A 275 22.38 -12.19 -4.01
CA GLU A 275 23.58 -11.40 -3.73
C GLU A 275 24.53 -11.33 -4.95
N ALA A 276 24.73 -12.45 -5.64
CA ALA A 276 25.59 -12.49 -6.83
C ALA A 276 25.03 -11.59 -7.94
N VAL A 277 23.73 -11.65 -8.20
CA VAL A 277 23.05 -10.79 -9.19
C VAL A 277 23.15 -9.31 -8.79
N PHE A 278 22.82 -8.97 -7.54
CA PHE A 278 22.88 -7.59 -7.06
C PHE A 278 24.30 -7.02 -7.12
N ARG A 279 25.31 -7.77 -6.66
CA ARG A 279 26.71 -7.34 -6.73
C ARG A 279 27.14 -7.09 -8.16
N ARG A 280 26.71 -7.95 -9.10
CA ARG A 280 27.06 -7.80 -10.51
C ARG A 280 26.41 -6.58 -11.18
N LEU A 281 25.17 -6.25 -10.81
CA LEU A 281 24.40 -5.18 -11.44
C LEU A 281 24.54 -3.82 -10.76
N THR A 282 24.72 -3.81 -9.45
CA THR A 282 24.68 -2.60 -8.62
C THR A 282 26.00 -2.34 -7.88
N GLY A 283 26.94 -3.28 -7.91
CA GLY A 283 28.20 -3.21 -7.16
C GLY A 283 28.11 -3.61 -5.69
N ALA A 284 26.90 -3.80 -5.15
CA ALA A 284 26.68 -4.14 -3.73
C ALA A 284 25.68 -5.29 -3.57
N ALA A 285 25.63 -5.89 -2.38
CA ALA A 285 24.53 -6.78 -2.00
C ALA A 285 23.23 -5.95 -1.81
N PRO A 286 22.05 -6.59 -1.75
CA PRO A 286 20.84 -5.88 -1.38
C PRO A 286 21.01 -5.16 -0.03
N GLN A 287 20.36 -4.01 0.13
CA GLN A 287 20.41 -3.25 1.38
C GLN A 287 19.35 -3.72 2.37
N GLY A 288 18.18 -4.10 1.86
CA GLY A 288 17.01 -4.40 2.67
C GLY A 288 16.23 -5.61 2.18
N TRP A 289 15.29 -6.07 3.02
CA TRP A 289 14.29 -7.05 2.64
C TRP A 289 13.02 -6.89 3.49
N GLY A 290 11.92 -7.47 3.02
CA GLY A 290 10.64 -7.50 3.72
C GLY A 290 9.68 -8.52 3.09
N THR A 291 8.54 -8.75 3.73
CA THR A 291 7.39 -9.48 3.13
C THR A 291 6.43 -8.53 2.40
N ALA A 292 6.63 -7.23 2.59
CA ALA A 292 5.94 -6.11 1.97
C ALA A 292 6.90 -4.91 1.95
N GLU A 293 6.55 -3.87 1.20
CA GLU A 293 7.27 -2.61 1.18
C GLU A 293 6.73 -1.65 2.26
N PRO A 294 7.58 -0.86 2.95
CA PRO A 294 9.03 -0.75 2.76
C PRO A 294 9.81 -2.01 3.16
N ALA A 295 10.84 -2.35 2.39
CA ALA A 295 11.76 -3.45 2.67
C ALA A 295 12.75 -3.06 3.78
N GLY A 296 12.19 -2.74 4.95
CA GLY A 296 12.86 -2.02 6.03
C GLY A 296 13.82 -2.84 6.89
N ASN A 297 13.86 -4.17 6.74
CA ASN A 297 14.83 -5.00 7.47
C ASN A 297 16.17 -4.99 6.74
N PRO A 298 17.31 -4.85 7.43
CA PRO A 298 18.62 -4.98 6.80
C PRO A 298 18.78 -6.36 6.16
N TRP A 299 19.41 -6.42 5.00
CA TRP A 299 19.63 -7.67 4.27
C TRP A 299 20.29 -8.75 5.15
N SER A 300 19.61 -9.89 5.29
CA SER A 300 20.11 -11.01 6.09
C SER A 300 19.69 -12.34 5.48
N ARG A 301 20.66 -13.04 4.87
CA ARG A 301 20.47 -14.41 4.35
C ARG A 301 19.99 -15.40 5.40
N ARG A 302 20.41 -15.22 6.65
CA ARG A 302 19.97 -16.07 7.76
C ARG A 302 18.48 -15.87 8.04
N GLN A 303 18.06 -14.63 8.28
CA GLN A 303 16.68 -14.34 8.65
C GLN A 303 15.69 -14.67 7.52
N LEU A 304 16.04 -14.39 6.25
CA LEU A 304 15.17 -14.76 5.13
C LEU A 304 15.05 -16.29 4.98
N THR A 305 16.11 -17.02 5.28
CA THR A 305 16.09 -18.49 5.26
C THR A 305 15.27 -19.06 6.42
N GLU A 306 15.41 -18.50 7.62
CA GLU A 306 14.61 -18.86 8.79
C GLU A 306 13.12 -18.64 8.53
N LEU A 307 12.74 -17.51 7.94
CA LEU A 307 11.35 -17.24 7.56
C LEU A 307 10.84 -18.26 6.52
N ALA A 308 11.62 -18.55 5.48
CA ALA A 308 11.25 -19.52 4.46
C ALA A 308 11.07 -20.92 5.06
N ARG A 309 11.95 -21.34 5.97
CA ARG A 309 11.86 -22.62 6.69
C ARG A 309 10.64 -22.68 7.59
N ALA A 310 10.37 -21.63 8.38
CA ALA A 310 9.23 -21.57 9.29
C ALA A 310 7.87 -21.64 8.56
N ARG A 311 7.83 -21.24 7.29
CA ARG A 311 6.61 -21.30 6.47
C ARG A 311 6.48 -22.56 5.64
N ALA A 312 7.55 -23.34 5.44
CA ALA A 312 7.52 -24.53 4.62
C ALA A 312 6.41 -25.51 5.09
N PRO A 313 5.63 -26.11 4.17
CA PRO A 313 5.76 -26.06 2.70
C PRO A 313 5.08 -24.85 2.03
N ARG A 314 4.51 -23.91 2.79
CA ARG A 314 3.85 -22.72 2.22
C ARG A 314 4.88 -21.79 1.56
N PRO A 315 4.57 -21.19 0.40
CA PRO A 315 5.49 -20.30 -0.29
C PRO A 315 5.74 -19.02 0.50
N THR A 316 6.97 -18.50 0.41
CA THR A 316 7.37 -17.20 0.97
C THR A 316 7.69 -16.25 -0.16
N LEU A 317 7.01 -15.10 -0.20
CA LEU A 317 7.27 -13.98 -1.11
C LEU A 317 7.98 -12.89 -0.32
N LEU A 318 9.03 -12.32 -0.92
CA LEU A 318 9.84 -11.26 -0.32
C LEU A 318 9.98 -10.08 -1.29
N THR A 319 10.12 -8.89 -0.74
CA THR A 319 10.55 -7.65 -1.41
C THR A 319 11.98 -7.36 -1.00
N VAL A 320 12.84 -6.98 -1.96
CA VAL A 320 14.28 -6.77 -1.79
C VAL A 320 14.72 -5.54 -2.57
#